data_AF-A0A933KUV8-F1
#
_entry.id   AF-A0A933KUV8-F1
#
_cell.length_a   1.000
_cell.length_b   1.000
_cell.length_c   1.000
_cell.angle_alpha   90.00
_cell.angle_beta   90.00
_cell.angle_gamma   90.00
#
_symmetry.space_group_name_H-M   'P 1'
#
loop_
_entity.id
_entity.type
_entity.pdbx_description
1 polymer ?
#
loop_
_entity_poly.entity_id
_entity_poly.type
_entity_poly.pdbx_seq_one_letter_code
_entity_poly.pdbx_strand_id
1 'polypeptide(L)'
;MSEFAPYVPPSQSPAEFTAKTIVVGALFGLLFGASTVYLGLRAGLTVSASIPIAVLAISILKKFGGSTILENNMVQTIGSAGESVAAGVVFTVPALIFLTPFGPGYFNYFQITLLAFAGGILGVLMMVPLRRALIVKEHGVLPYPEGTACADVLVAGERGGEMARTVFLGLGIGALWKALSWIVQLFRTAVGYSIARTGFFPNATLSVDISPEYMGVGYVIGPRIAGVMFAGGVLSWLVLLPLLSIMGAYLTVPFPPVPASGLRIDQMSPSQIWSAYIRYTGAGAVLAA
;
A
#
# COMPACT_ATOMS: atom_id res chain seq x y z
N MET A 1 35.83 -15.22 1.24
CA MET A 1 34.40 -15.03 1.56
C MET A 1 34.06 -16.05 2.62
N SER A 2 33.65 -15.61 3.81
CA SER A 2 33.13 -16.53 4.83
C SER A 2 31.94 -17.29 4.24
N GLU A 3 31.97 -18.62 4.34
CA GLU A 3 30.86 -19.48 3.90
C GLU A 3 29.57 -19.05 4.62
N PHE A 4 28.50 -18.78 3.87
CA PHE A 4 27.23 -18.35 4.46
C PHE A 4 26.64 -19.49 5.30
N ALA A 5 26.55 -19.29 6.61
CA ALA A 5 25.94 -20.24 7.54
C ALA A 5 24.47 -19.84 7.78
N PRO A 6 23.48 -20.64 7.33
CA PRO A 6 22.07 -20.40 7.62
C PRO A 6 21.77 -20.50 9.13
N TYR A 7 20.80 -19.72 9.60
CA TYR A 7 20.37 -19.75 11.01
C TYR A 7 19.88 -21.15 11.45
N VAL A 8 19.14 -21.83 10.58
CA VAL A 8 18.78 -23.24 10.75
C VAL A 8 19.71 -24.08 9.87
N PRO A 9 20.60 -24.91 10.44
CA PRO A 9 21.50 -25.74 9.67
C PRO A 9 20.74 -26.78 8.81
N PRO A 10 21.26 -27.19 7.64
CA PRO A 10 20.65 -28.24 6.82
C PRO A 10 20.49 -29.60 7.51
N SER A 11 21.21 -29.82 8.62
CA SER A 11 21.11 -31.03 9.45
C SER A 11 19.90 -31.03 10.39
N GLN A 12 19.23 -29.90 10.56
CA GLN A 12 18.02 -29.77 11.40
C GLN A 12 16.78 -29.60 10.51
N SER A 13 15.70 -30.27 10.87
CA SER A 13 14.37 -30.14 10.22
C SER A 13 13.31 -29.80 11.27
N PRO A 14 13.37 -28.60 11.88
CA PRO A 14 12.32 -28.16 12.79
C PRO A 14 10.99 -28.03 12.04
N ALA A 15 9.86 -28.08 12.76
CA ALA A 15 8.55 -27.94 12.13
C ALA A 15 8.46 -26.62 11.33
N GLU A 16 7.94 -26.66 10.11
CA GLU A 16 7.79 -25.48 9.24
C GLU A 16 6.33 -25.29 8.80
N PHE A 17 5.73 -26.39 8.31
CA PHE A 17 4.39 -26.40 7.75
C PHE A 17 3.41 -27.16 8.65
N THR A 18 2.77 -26.44 9.56
CA THR A 18 1.79 -27.00 10.51
C THR A 18 0.41 -26.38 10.30
N ALA A 19 -0.64 -27.07 10.78
CA ALA A 19 -2.01 -26.59 10.66
C ALA A 19 -2.21 -25.21 11.31
N LYS A 20 -1.56 -24.95 12.46
CA LYS A 20 -1.60 -23.64 13.12
C LYS A 20 -0.99 -22.54 12.25
N THR A 21 0.12 -22.82 11.56
CA THR A 21 0.79 -21.89 10.64
C THR A 21 -0.12 -21.54 9.46
N ILE A 22 -0.79 -22.53 8.86
CA ILE A 22 -1.70 -22.31 7.73
C ILE A 22 -2.88 -21.43 8.16
N VAL A 23 -3.51 -21.75 9.29
CA VAL A 23 -4.68 -21.01 9.78
C VAL A 23 -4.32 -19.58 10.15
N VAL A 24 -3.26 -19.37 10.93
CA VAL A 24 -2.81 -18.02 11.34
C VAL A 24 -2.34 -17.22 10.13
N GLY A 25 -1.59 -17.85 9.22
CA GLY A 25 -1.14 -17.23 7.97
C GLY A 25 -2.31 -16.79 7.09
N ALA A 26 -3.33 -17.64 6.91
CA ALA A 26 -4.51 -17.31 6.12
C ALA A 26 -5.33 -16.16 6.75
N LEU A 27 -5.46 -16.15 8.09
CA LEU A 27 -6.13 -15.05 8.79
C LEU A 27 -5.39 -13.72 8.61
N PHE A 28 -4.06 -13.72 8.71
CA PHE A 28 -3.27 -12.53 8.42
C PHE A 28 -3.31 -12.13 6.94
N GLY A 29 -3.27 -13.09 6.02
CA GLY A 29 -3.44 -12.83 4.60
C GLY A 29 -4.77 -12.15 4.28
N LEU A 30 -5.86 -12.57 4.94
CA LEU A 30 -7.17 -11.93 4.80
C LEU A 30 -7.17 -10.51 5.41
N LEU A 31 -6.65 -10.35 6.63
CA LEU A 31 -6.63 -9.07 7.34
C LEU A 31 -5.77 -8.02 6.64
N PHE A 32 -4.51 -8.35 6.39
CA PHE A 32 -3.56 -7.45 5.74
C PHE A 32 -3.84 -7.31 4.25
N GLY A 33 -4.33 -8.35 3.58
CA GLY A 33 -4.83 -8.25 2.20
C GLY A 33 -5.97 -7.23 2.08
N ALA A 34 -6.96 -7.28 2.97
CA ALA A 34 -8.04 -6.29 3.00
C ALA A 34 -7.53 -4.87 3.26
N SER A 35 -6.58 -4.71 4.20
CA SER A 35 -5.92 -3.43 4.46
C SER A 35 -5.19 -2.91 3.22
N THR A 36 -4.49 -3.77 2.51
CA THR A 36 -3.77 -3.43 1.28
C THR A 36 -4.70 -3.04 0.15
N VAL A 37 -5.86 -3.71 0.01
CA VAL A 37 -6.89 -3.30 -0.95
C VAL A 37 -7.39 -1.89 -0.64
N TYR A 38 -7.72 -1.64 0.63
CA TYR A 38 -8.20 -0.33 1.06
C TYR A 38 -7.16 0.77 0.83
N LEU A 39 -5.93 0.57 1.29
CA LEU A 39 -4.84 1.54 1.12
C LEU A 39 -4.48 1.72 -0.36
N GLY A 40 -4.41 0.64 -1.13
CA GLY A 40 -4.11 0.72 -2.56
C GLY A 40 -5.18 1.50 -3.35
N LEU A 41 -6.46 1.33 -3.03
CA LEU A 41 -7.54 2.08 -3.69
C LEU A 41 -7.67 3.52 -3.19
N ARG A 42 -7.39 3.78 -1.90
CA ARG A 42 -7.54 5.11 -1.30
C ARG A 42 -6.30 5.99 -1.50
N ALA A 43 -5.11 5.42 -1.25
CA ALA A 43 -3.82 6.09 -1.34
C ALA A 43 -3.19 6.01 -2.73
N GLY A 44 -3.51 4.97 -3.51
CA GLY A 44 -2.77 4.67 -4.74
C GLY A 44 -1.39 4.02 -4.50
N LEU A 45 -1.06 3.68 -3.25
CA LEU A 45 0.15 2.97 -2.85
C LEU A 45 -0.20 1.84 -1.90
N THR A 46 0.61 0.78 -1.92
CA THR A 46 0.56 -0.30 -0.94
C THR A 46 1.75 -0.18 0.02
N VAL A 47 1.58 -0.65 1.25
CA VAL A 47 2.65 -0.72 2.25
C VAL A 47 2.87 -2.17 2.59
N SER A 48 4.14 -2.58 2.63
CA SER A 48 4.50 -3.93 3.03
C SER A 48 4.07 -4.21 4.47
N ALA A 49 3.27 -5.26 4.61
CA ALA A 49 2.84 -5.78 5.90
C ALA A 49 3.78 -6.87 6.46
N SER A 50 4.84 -7.24 5.73
CA SER A 50 5.70 -8.38 6.05
C SER A 50 6.31 -8.33 7.46
N ILE A 51 6.85 -7.16 7.85
CA ILE A 51 7.48 -6.98 9.17
C ILE A 51 6.44 -7.07 10.31
N PRO A 52 5.30 -6.32 10.27
CA PRO A 52 4.22 -6.48 11.23
C PRO A 52 3.73 -7.93 11.36
N ILE A 53 3.52 -8.61 10.23
CA ILE A 53 3.05 -10.01 10.24
C ILE A 53 4.07 -10.91 10.95
N ALA A 54 5.37 -10.75 10.68
CA ALA A 54 6.42 -11.51 11.36
C ALA A 54 6.37 -11.34 12.89
N VAL A 55 6.23 -10.09 13.38
CA VAL A 55 6.15 -9.81 14.83
C VAL A 55 4.87 -10.39 15.46
N LEU A 56 3.74 -10.25 14.77
CA LEU A 56 2.46 -10.75 15.23
C LEU A 56 2.42 -12.29 15.22
N ALA A 57 3.01 -12.94 14.21
CA ALA A 57 3.12 -14.38 14.11
C ALA A 57 3.79 -14.98 15.35
N ILE A 58 4.95 -14.43 15.75
CA ILE A 58 5.69 -14.88 16.93
C ILE A 58 4.84 -14.77 18.19
N SER A 59 4.10 -13.66 18.32
CA SER A 59 3.30 -13.37 19.50
C SER A 59 2.07 -14.26 19.62
N ILE A 60 1.40 -14.52 18.50
CA ILE A 60 0.19 -15.35 18.45
C ILE A 60 0.56 -16.82 18.59
N LEU A 61 1.56 -17.31 17.84
CA LEU A 61 1.97 -18.71 17.91
C LEU A 61 2.58 -19.08 19.27
N LYS A 62 3.24 -18.14 19.97
CA LYS A 62 3.65 -18.35 21.38
C LYS A 62 2.46 -18.69 22.30
N LYS A 63 1.27 -18.13 22.06
CA LYS A 63 0.06 -18.46 22.83
C LYS A 63 -0.51 -19.84 22.50
N PHE A 64 -0.20 -20.39 21.32
CA PHE A 64 -0.63 -21.72 20.86
C PHE A 64 0.41 -22.82 21.15
N GLY A 65 1.19 -22.68 22.23
CA GLY A 65 2.18 -23.69 22.64
C GLY A 65 3.58 -23.49 22.06
N GLY A 66 3.87 -22.31 21.51
CA GLY A 66 5.19 -22.00 20.93
C GLY A 66 5.27 -22.26 19.43
N SER A 67 6.36 -21.80 18.83
CA SER A 67 6.63 -21.96 17.40
C SER A 67 8.12 -21.91 17.11
N THR A 68 8.52 -22.58 16.04
CA THR A 68 9.87 -22.44 15.48
C THR A 68 9.98 -21.17 14.63
N ILE A 69 11.19 -20.71 14.36
CA ILE A 69 11.45 -19.63 13.41
C ILE A 69 10.86 -19.93 12.02
N LEU A 70 10.87 -21.19 11.59
CA LEU A 70 10.36 -21.60 10.27
C LEU A 70 8.82 -21.58 10.20
N GLU A 71 8.13 -21.93 11.30
CA GLU A 71 6.68 -21.75 11.39
C GLU A 71 6.30 -20.27 11.30
N ASN A 72 7.02 -19.38 11.99
CA ASN A 72 6.78 -17.95 11.90
C ASN A 72 7.08 -17.37 10.51
N ASN A 73 8.16 -17.84 9.88
CA ASN A 73 8.49 -17.48 8.51
C ASN A 73 7.39 -17.91 7.52
N MET A 74 6.82 -19.09 7.71
CA MET A 74 5.71 -19.57 6.89
C MET A 74 4.43 -18.76 7.11
N VAL A 75 4.10 -18.37 8.36
CA VAL A 75 2.98 -17.45 8.63
C VAL A 75 3.19 -16.11 7.91
N GLN A 76 4.40 -15.55 7.99
CA GLN A 76 4.76 -14.30 7.31
C GLN A 76 4.64 -14.43 5.79
N THR A 77 5.12 -15.53 5.22
CA THR A 77 5.08 -15.79 3.77
C THR A 77 3.64 -15.93 3.28
N ILE A 78 2.78 -16.67 3.99
CA ILE A 78 1.36 -16.81 3.63
C ILE A 78 0.65 -15.45 3.76
N GLY A 79 0.92 -14.70 4.83
CA GLY A 79 0.32 -13.40 5.05
C GLY A 79 0.70 -12.36 3.97
N SER A 80 1.99 -12.28 3.61
CA SER A 80 2.48 -11.35 2.57
C SER A 80 2.13 -11.79 1.15
N ALA A 81 1.92 -13.09 0.90
CA ALA A 81 1.36 -13.55 -0.36
C ALA A 81 -0.06 -12.99 -0.60
N GLY A 82 -0.87 -12.85 0.47
CA GLY A 82 -2.18 -12.19 0.41
C GLY A 82 -2.08 -10.73 -0.04
N GLU A 83 -1.08 -10.00 0.46
CA GLU A 83 -0.77 -8.62 0.02
C GLU A 83 -0.42 -8.57 -1.47
N SER A 84 0.43 -9.49 -1.93
CA SER A 84 0.88 -9.53 -3.34
C SER A 84 -0.27 -9.75 -4.31
N VAL A 85 -1.19 -10.65 -3.96
CA VAL A 85 -2.42 -10.88 -4.75
C VAL A 85 -3.34 -9.65 -4.70
N ALA A 86 -3.55 -9.08 -3.51
CA ALA A 86 -4.36 -7.88 -3.34
C ALA A 86 -3.85 -6.71 -4.20
N ALA A 87 -2.54 -6.46 -4.21
CA ALA A 87 -1.93 -5.41 -5.03
C ALA A 87 -2.21 -5.63 -6.53
N GLY A 88 -2.05 -6.86 -7.02
CA GLY A 88 -2.35 -7.20 -8.42
C GLY A 88 -3.82 -6.93 -8.78
N VAL A 89 -4.75 -7.27 -7.90
CA VAL A 89 -6.19 -7.03 -8.10
C VAL A 89 -6.52 -5.53 -8.07
N VAL A 90 -5.96 -4.79 -7.12
CA VAL A 90 -6.19 -3.35 -6.95
C VAL A 90 -5.76 -2.53 -8.17
N PHE A 91 -4.70 -2.93 -8.86
CA PHE A 91 -4.26 -2.22 -10.06
C PHE A 91 -5.00 -2.66 -11.32
N THR A 92 -5.40 -3.94 -11.39
CA THR A 92 -6.02 -4.50 -12.59
C THR A 92 -7.52 -4.21 -12.67
N VAL A 93 -8.26 -4.38 -11.58
CA VAL A 93 -9.74 -4.25 -11.60
C VAL A 93 -10.20 -2.84 -11.94
N PRO A 94 -9.68 -1.76 -11.33
CA PRO A 94 -10.03 -0.40 -11.74
C PRO A 94 -9.70 -0.12 -13.22
N ALA A 95 -8.56 -0.63 -13.71
CA ALA A 95 -8.21 -0.48 -15.13
C ALA A 95 -9.24 -1.12 -16.06
N LEU A 96 -9.78 -2.29 -15.70
CA LEU A 96 -10.86 -2.95 -16.44
C LEU A 96 -12.17 -2.15 -16.41
N ILE A 97 -12.49 -1.51 -15.27
CA ILE A 97 -13.68 -0.64 -15.15
C ILE A 97 -13.61 0.55 -16.10
N PHE A 98 -12.42 1.13 -16.29
CA PHE A 98 -12.22 2.26 -17.20
C PHE A 98 -12.20 1.87 -18.69
N LEU A 99 -12.23 0.58 -19.01
CA LEU A 99 -12.17 0.09 -20.39
C LEU A 99 -13.55 0.23 -21.06
N THR A 100 -13.73 1.28 -21.84
CA THR A 100 -14.99 1.55 -22.56
C THR A 100 -15.10 0.69 -23.82
N PRO A 101 -16.31 0.25 -24.22
CA PRO A 101 -17.64 0.55 -23.66
C PRO A 101 -18.18 -0.46 -22.62
N PHE A 102 -17.52 -1.61 -22.41
CA PHE A 102 -18.02 -2.72 -21.58
C PHE A 102 -17.50 -2.75 -20.13
N GLY A 103 -16.74 -1.73 -19.71
CA GLY A 103 -16.04 -1.62 -18.42
C GLY A 103 -16.82 -2.09 -17.18
N PRO A 104 -18.04 -1.57 -16.93
CA PRO A 104 -18.84 -1.96 -15.76
C PRO A 104 -19.24 -3.45 -15.77
N GLY A 105 -19.31 -4.07 -16.95
CA GLY A 105 -19.64 -5.50 -17.09
C GLY A 105 -18.52 -6.43 -16.62
N TYR A 106 -17.27 -5.95 -16.54
CA TYR A 106 -16.13 -6.70 -15.99
C TYR A 106 -16.10 -6.65 -14.46
N PHE A 107 -16.91 -5.81 -13.81
CA PHE A 107 -17.01 -5.73 -12.36
C PHE A 107 -17.96 -6.81 -11.83
N ASN A 108 -17.52 -8.06 -11.95
CA ASN A 108 -18.24 -9.23 -11.44
C ASN A 108 -17.38 -9.95 -10.40
N TYR A 109 -17.94 -10.22 -9.22
CA TYR A 109 -17.25 -10.93 -8.14
C TYR A 109 -16.62 -12.24 -8.60
N PHE A 110 -17.33 -13.02 -9.42
CA PHE A 110 -16.83 -14.29 -9.93
C PHE A 110 -15.62 -14.12 -10.84
N GLN A 111 -15.64 -13.12 -11.73
CA GLN A 111 -14.51 -12.82 -12.62
C GLN A 111 -13.30 -12.31 -11.82
N ILE A 112 -13.52 -11.42 -10.86
CA ILE A 112 -12.47 -10.89 -9.98
C ILE A 112 -11.84 -12.03 -9.17
N THR A 113 -12.65 -12.91 -8.60
CA THR A 113 -12.16 -14.09 -7.86
C THR A 113 -11.37 -15.02 -8.76
N LEU A 114 -11.85 -15.34 -9.96
CA LEU A 114 -11.15 -16.21 -10.90
C LEU A 114 -9.83 -15.59 -11.37
N LEU A 115 -9.81 -14.29 -11.64
CA LEU A 115 -8.62 -13.55 -12.03
C LEU A 115 -7.58 -13.53 -10.90
N ALA A 116 -8.01 -13.22 -9.67
CA ALA A 116 -7.13 -13.24 -8.50
C ALA A 116 -6.58 -14.64 -8.23
N PHE A 117 -7.40 -15.68 -8.39
CA PHE A 117 -7.01 -17.07 -8.21
C PHE A 117 -5.99 -17.52 -9.26
N ALA A 118 -6.27 -17.26 -10.55
CA ALA A 118 -5.36 -17.57 -11.65
C ALA A 118 -4.04 -16.78 -11.53
N GLY A 119 -4.11 -15.49 -11.21
CA GLY A 119 -2.94 -14.64 -10.99
C GLY A 119 -2.10 -15.09 -9.80
N GLY A 120 -2.74 -15.51 -8.71
CA GLY A 120 -2.08 -16.07 -7.53
C GLY A 120 -1.34 -17.37 -7.86
N ILE A 121 -1.99 -18.32 -8.56
CA ILE A 121 -1.35 -19.56 -9.02
C ILE A 121 -0.15 -19.25 -9.92
N LEU A 122 -0.34 -18.39 -10.91
CA LEU A 122 0.72 -18.01 -11.84
C LEU A 122 1.91 -17.37 -11.10
N GLY A 123 1.63 -16.49 -10.13
CA GLY A 123 2.67 -15.88 -9.30
C GLY A 123 3.49 -16.90 -8.52
N VAL A 124 2.83 -17.87 -7.88
CA VAL A 124 3.51 -18.96 -7.15
C VAL A 124 4.36 -19.81 -8.11
N LEU A 125 3.82 -20.17 -9.27
CA LEU A 125 4.54 -20.97 -10.28
C LEU A 125 5.77 -20.23 -10.82
N MET A 126 5.63 -18.95 -11.14
CA MET A 126 6.73 -18.11 -11.63
C MET A 126 7.82 -17.90 -10.58
N MET A 127 7.51 -18.09 -9.29
CA MET A 127 8.52 -17.95 -8.24
C MET A 127 9.53 -19.10 -8.23
N VAL A 128 9.18 -20.27 -8.78
CA VAL A 128 10.09 -21.42 -8.89
C VAL A 128 11.34 -21.09 -9.75
N PRO A 129 11.22 -20.63 -11.00
CA PRO A 129 12.38 -20.23 -11.79
C PRO A 129 13.04 -18.94 -11.27
N LEU A 130 12.25 -17.97 -10.82
CA LEU A 130 12.77 -16.67 -10.34
C LEU A 130 13.62 -16.82 -9.08
N ARG A 131 13.27 -17.73 -8.17
CA ARG A 131 14.09 -18.00 -6.98
C ARG A 131 15.52 -18.36 -7.34
N ARG A 132 15.73 -19.22 -8.35
CA ARG A 132 17.08 -19.60 -8.75
C ARG A 132 17.83 -18.43 -9.38
N ALA A 133 17.16 -17.65 -10.23
CA ALA A 133 17.76 -16.52 -10.91
C ALA A 133 18.12 -15.37 -9.96
N LEU A 134 17.18 -14.98 -9.09
CA LEU A 134 17.31 -13.77 -8.26
C LEU A 134 17.92 -14.06 -6.89
N ILE A 135 17.65 -15.21 -6.27
CA ILE A 135 18.10 -15.47 -4.89
C ILE A 135 19.39 -16.30 -4.90
N VAL A 136 19.43 -17.39 -5.68
CA VAL A 136 20.57 -18.32 -5.64
C VAL A 136 21.77 -17.79 -6.43
N LYS A 137 21.57 -17.33 -7.67
CA LYS A 137 22.68 -16.84 -8.51
C LYS A 137 23.21 -15.46 -8.09
N GLU A 138 22.33 -14.57 -7.65
CA GLU A 138 22.68 -13.20 -7.24
C GLU A 138 22.88 -13.08 -5.72
N HIS A 139 23.19 -14.18 -5.04
CA HIS A 139 23.41 -14.20 -3.60
C HIS A 139 24.58 -13.27 -3.23
N GLY A 140 24.33 -12.31 -2.34
CA GLY A 140 25.32 -11.31 -1.92
C GLY A 140 25.52 -10.15 -2.91
N VAL A 141 24.87 -10.17 -4.08
CA VAL A 141 24.87 -9.05 -5.04
C VAL A 141 23.61 -8.20 -4.86
N LEU A 142 22.44 -8.84 -4.85
CA LEU A 142 21.18 -8.13 -4.67
C LEU A 142 20.90 -7.89 -3.18
N PRO A 143 20.75 -6.63 -2.74
CA PRO A 143 20.31 -6.34 -1.39
C PRO A 143 18.82 -6.68 -1.28
N TYR A 144 18.46 -7.55 -0.33
CA TYR A 144 17.08 -7.87 0.03
C TYR A 144 16.71 -7.18 1.36
N PRO A 145 16.70 -5.84 1.44
CA PRO A 145 16.64 -5.12 2.72
C PRO A 145 15.41 -5.50 3.55
N GLU A 146 14.26 -5.66 2.91
CA GLU A 146 13.02 -6.04 3.59
C GLU A 146 13.05 -7.50 4.06
N GLY A 147 13.52 -8.43 3.22
CA GLY A 147 13.67 -9.84 3.57
C GLY A 147 14.66 -10.04 4.72
N THR A 148 15.79 -9.32 4.69
CA THR A 148 16.78 -9.29 5.77
C THR A 148 16.19 -8.72 7.05
N ALA A 149 15.47 -7.60 6.98
CA ALA A 149 14.82 -7.02 8.15
C ALA A 149 13.78 -7.97 8.76
N CYS A 150 12.98 -8.67 7.94
CA CYS A 150 12.04 -9.68 8.42
C CYS A 150 12.76 -10.85 9.09
N ALA A 151 13.87 -11.33 8.52
CA ALA A 151 14.68 -12.38 9.11
C ALA A 151 15.25 -11.95 10.47
N ASP A 152 15.80 -10.74 10.57
CA ASP A 152 16.32 -10.18 11.82
C ASP A 152 15.22 -10.05 12.88
N VAL A 153 14.02 -9.63 12.48
CA VAL A 153 12.84 -9.57 13.36
C VAL A 153 12.45 -10.96 13.88
N LEU A 154 12.45 -11.98 13.02
CA LEU A 154 12.13 -13.35 13.41
C LEU A 154 13.18 -13.90 14.39
N VAL A 155 14.47 -13.68 14.11
CA VAL A 155 15.59 -14.08 14.99
C VAL A 155 15.54 -13.33 16.32
N ALA A 156 15.29 -12.03 16.31
CA ALA A 156 15.16 -11.23 17.52
C ALA A 156 13.93 -11.64 18.35
N GLY A 157 12.82 -11.99 17.70
CA GLY A 157 11.59 -12.42 18.37
C GLY A 157 11.69 -13.77 19.07
N GLU A 158 12.58 -14.67 18.61
CA GLU A 158 12.95 -15.88 19.35
C GLU A 158 13.79 -15.56 20.59
N ARG A 159 14.68 -14.55 20.53
CA ARG A 159 15.61 -14.19 21.62
C ARG A 159 15.00 -13.38 22.76
N GLY A 160 13.86 -12.71 22.59
CA GLY A 160 13.18 -11.97 23.67
C GLY A 160 12.17 -10.93 23.16
N GLY A 161 10.93 -11.02 23.63
CA GLY A 161 9.72 -10.45 22.98
C GLY A 161 9.38 -8.99 23.24
N GLU A 162 10.34 -8.07 23.32
CA GLU A 162 10.02 -6.65 23.54
C GLU A 162 9.36 -5.99 22.30
N MET A 163 9.77 -6.39 21.09
CA MET A 163 9.26 -5.86 19.83
C MET A 163 7.75 -6.07 19.62
N ALA A 164 7.20 -7.18 20.14
CA ALA A 164 5.78 -7.47 20.08
C ALA A 164 4.95 -6.37 20.76
N ARG A 165 5.40 -5.92 21.93
CA ARG A 165 4.70 -4.89 22.71
C ARG A 165 4.59 -3.60 21.93
N THR A 166 5.65 -3.19 21.24
CA THR A 166 5.67 -1.96 20.42
C THR A 166 4.69 -2.06 19.24
N VAL A 167 4.62 -3.21 18.56
CA VAL A 167 3.67 -3.41 17.45
C VAL A 167 2.22 -3.39 17.94
N PHE A 168 1.90 -4.07 19.03
CA PHE A 168 0.55 -4.03 19.60
C PHE A 168 0.16 -2.66 20.13
N LEU A 169 1.10 -1.93 20.74
CA LEU A 169 0.90 -0.56 21.20
C LEU A 169 0.63 0.37 20.01
N GLY A 170 1.42 0.26 18.93
CA GLY A 170 1.21 1.03 17.70
C GLY A 170 -0.15 0.76 17.07
N LEU A 171 -0.56 -0.51 16.98
CA LEU A 171 -1.88 -0.90 16.47
C LEU A 171 -3.01 -0.35 17.35
N GLY A 172 -2.86 -0.40 18.68
CA GLY A 172 -3.82 0.13 19.64
C GLY A 172 -3.96 1.65 19.55
N ILE A 173 -2.84 2.38 19.50
CA ILE A 173 -2.85 3.85 19.36
C ILE A 173 -3.46 4.27 18.02
N GLY A 174 -3.10 3.58 16.92
CA GLY A 174 -3.67 3.84 15.61
C GLY A 174 -5.18 3.59 15.57
N ALA A 175 -5.64 2.47 16.13
CA ALA A 175 -7.06 2.15 16.24
C ALA A 175 -7.82 3.16 17.10
N LEU A 176 -7.25 3.56 18.24
CA LEU A 176 -7.84 4.57 19.11
C LEU A 176 -7.94 5.93 18.40
N TRP A 177 -6.87 6.39 17.74
CA TRP A 177 -6.89 7.62 16.96
C TRP A 177 -7.95 7.58 15.87
N LYS A 178 -8.06 6.46 15.15
CA LYS A 178 -9.07 6.29 14.11
C LYS A 178 -10.48 6.30 14.67
N ALA A 179 -10.71 5.61 15.80
CA ALA A 179 -12.00 5.63 16.48
C ALA A 179 -12.39 7.05 16.93
N LEU A 180 -11.45 7.80 17.52
CA LEU A 180 -11.71 9.17 17.98
C LEU A 180 -11.96 10.14 16.83
N SER A 181 -11.26 9.98 15.71
CA SER A 181 -11.41 10.84 14.53
C SER A 181 -12.65 10.52 13.69
N TRP A 182 -12.98 9.24 13.47
CA TRP A 182 -14.09 8.84 12.60
C TRP A 182 -15.41 8.59 13.33
N ILE A 183 -15.39 7.97 14.50
CA ILE A 183 -16.61 7.61 15.24
C ILE A 183 -17.05 8.78 16.11
N VAL A 184 -16.11 9.34 16.89
CA VAL A 184 -16.40 10.43 17.83
C VAL A 184 -16.32 11.80 17.16
N GLN A 185 -15.69 11.89 15.97
CA GLN A 185 -15.48 13.14 15.22
C GLN A 185 -14.89 14.28 16.07
N LEU A 186 -13.99 13.93 16.99
CA LEU A 186 -13.45 14.85 18.00
C LEU A 186 -12.67 16.02 17.37
N PHE A 187 -12.07 15.80 16.20
CA PHE A 187 -11.31 16.80 15.45
C PHE A 187 -11.53 16.62 13.94
N ARG A 188 -11.44 17.73 13.19
CA ARG A 188 -11.47 17.67 11.72
C ARG A 188 -10.21 16.97 11.23
N THR A 189 -10.37 15.90 10.45
CA THR A 189 -9.25 15.14 9.87
C THR A 189 -8.69 15.81 8.63
N ALA A 190 -9.53 16.54 7.88
CA ALA A 190 -9.12 17.28 6.70
C ALA A 190 -9.32 18.79 6.91
N VAL A 191 -8.25 19.56 6.73
CA VAL A 191 -8.29 21.02 6.72
C VAL A 191 -7.78 21.48 5.35
N GLY A 192 -8.66 22.13 4.58
CA GLY A 192 -8.37 22.62 3.25
C GLY A 192 -8.63 24.12 3.13
N TYR A 193 -7.71 24.84 2.50
CA TYR A 193 -7.87 26.23 2.10
C TYR A 193 -7.58 26.39 0.62
N SER A 194 -8.57 26.84 -0.14
CA SER A 194 -8.45 27.14 -1.57
C SER A 194 -8.42 28.65 -1.80
N ILE A 195 -7.42 29.12 -2.56
CA ILE A 195 -7.36 30.51 -3.00
C ILE A 195 -8.45 30.74 -4.05
N ALA A 196 -9.16 31.87 -3.91
CA ALA A 196 -10.19 32.27 -4.85
C ALA A 196 -9.65 32.37 -6.28
N ARG A 197 -10.48 32.04 -7.27
CA ARG A 197 -10.14 32.08 -8.70
C ARG A 197 -9.70 33.44 -9.24
N THR A 198 -10.02 34.51 -8.54
CA THR A 198 -9.65 35.89 -8.87
C THR A 198 -8.33 36.32 -8.23
N GLY A 199 -7.70 35.47 -7.41
CA GLY A 199 -6.42 35.76 -6.77
C GLY A 199 -5.21 35.55 -7.70
N PHE A 200 -4.03 35.95 -7.22
CA PHE A 200 -2.76 35.81 -7.96
C PHE A 200 -2.41 34.34 -8.28
N PHE A 201 -2.90 33.39 -7.47
CA PHE A 201 -2.82 31.94 -7.72
C PHE A 201 -4.22 31.32 -7.75
N PRO A 202 -4.89 31.29 -8.92
CA PRO A 202 -6.27 30.82 -9.02
C PRO A 202 -6.39 29.34 -8.65
N ASN A 203 -7.35 28.99 -7.80
CA ASN A 203 -7.67 27.62 -7.38
C ASN A 203 -6.54 26.85 -6.66
N ALA A 204 -5.40 27.48 -6.37
CA ALA A 204 -4.35 26.86 -5.57
C ALA A 204 -4.94 26.42 -4.22
N THR A 205 -4.84 25.13 -3.92
CA THR A 205 -5.48 24.54 -2.74
C THR A 205 -4.43 23.89 -1.86
N LEU A 206 -4.40 24.28 -0.60
CA LEU A 206 -3.62 23.62 0.43
C LEU A 206 -4.57 22.79 1.29
N SER A 207 -4.49 21.47 1.13
CA SER A 207 -5.24 20.51 1.93
C SER A 207 -4.29 19.65 2.75
N VAL A 208 -4.63 19.44 4.01
CA VAL A 208 -3.90 18.55 4.92
C VAL A 208 -4.89 17.52 5.46
N ASP A 209 -4.68 16.24 5.13
CA ASP A 209 -5.39 15.11 5.74
C ASP A 209 -4.50 14.46 6.80
N ILE A 210 -4.91 14.57 8.06
CA ILE A 210 -4.21 14.01 9.21
C ILE A 210 -4.78 12.61 9.46
N SER A 211 -4.33 11.67 8.64
CA SER A 211 -4.67 10.25 8.80
C SER A 211 -3.48 9.47 9.38
N PRO A 212 -3.69 8.63 10.42
CA PRO A 212 -2.61 7.84 11.01
C PRO A 212 -2.08 6.82 9.99
N GLU A 213 -2.93 6.40 9.03
CA GLU A 213 -2.55 5.53 7.93
C GLU A 213 -1.44 6.16 7.07
N TYR A 214 -1.63 7.40 6.60
CA TYR A 214 -0.64 8.10 5.76
C TYR A 214 0.62 8.48 6.53
N MET A 215 0.50 8.82 7.81
CA MET A 215 1.66 9.02 8.67
C MET A 215 2.50 7.74 8.79
N GLY A 216 1.85 6.59 8.98
CA GLY A 216 2.53 5.29 9.02
C GLY A 216 3.21 4.95 7.70
N VAL A 217 2.50 5.10 6.57
CA VAL A 217 3.04 4.89 5.22
C VAL A 217 4.28 5.76 4.98
N GLY A 218 4.19 7.06 5.28
CA GLY A 218 5.29 8.00 5.10
C GLY A 218 6.51 7.68 5.96
N TYR A 219 6.29 7.21 7.19
CA TYR A 219 7.38 6.79 8.07
C TYR A 219 8.12 5.57 7.53
N VAL A 220 7.40 4.56 7.03
CA VAL A 220 7.99 3.32 6.48
C VAL A 220 8.76 3.59 5.18
N ILE A 221 8.19 4.39 4.30
CA ILE A 221 8.79 4.72 2.99
C ILE A 221 9.99 5.68 3.13
N GLY A 222 10.06 6.42 4.24
CA GLY A 222 11.19 7.25 4.62
C GLY A 222 11.19 8.64 3.99
N PRO A 223 12.03 9.56 4.52
CA PRO A 223 11.95 10.99 4.22
C PRO A 223 12.27 11.34 2.76
N ARG A 224 13.12 10.54 2.09
CA ARG A 224 13.50 10.80 0.69
C ARG A 224 12.32 10.60 -0.25
N ILE A 225 11.67 9.44 -0.19
CA ILE A 225 10.55 9.13 -1.08
C ILE A 225 9.32 9.94 -0.66
N ALA A 226 9.06 10.09 0.64
CA ALA A 226 8.00 10.97 1.14
C ALA A 226 8.19 12.43 0.67
N GLY A 227 9.42 12.94 0.66
CA GLY A 227 9.75 14.27 0.14
C GLY A 227 9.50 14.42 -1.36
N VAL A 228 9.85 13.42 -2.16
CA VAL A 228 9.54 13.41 -3.61
C VAL A 228 8.02 13.40 -3.84
N MET A 229 7.27 12.63 -3.05
CA MET A 229 5.81 12.59 -3.13
C MET A 229 5.19 13.93 -2.72
N PHE A 230 5.67 14.54 -1.64
CA PHE A 230 5.25 15.87 -1.20
C PHE A 230 5.53 16.93 -2.26
N ALA A 231 6.72 16.91 -2.88
CA ALA A 231 7.05 17.81 -3.99
C ALA A 231 6.11 17.64 -5.19
N GLY A 232 5.71 16.40 -5.52
CA GLY A 232 4.70 16.13 -6.54
C GLY A 232 3.33 16.70 -6.19
N GLY A 233 2.94 16.65 -4.91
CA GLY A 233 1.71 17.28 -4.43
C GLY A 233 1.72 18.80 -4.52
N VAL A 234 2.83 19.42 -4.12
CA VAL A 234 3.07 20.86 -4.26
C VAL A 234 3.00 21.28 -5.72
N LEU A 235 3.68 20.56 -6.62
CA LEU A 235 3.63 20.81 -8.06
C LEU A 235 2.19 20.71 -8.59
N SER A 236 1.44 19.72 -8.14
CA SER A 236 0.08 19.46 -8.60
C SER A 236 -0.88 20.57 -8.19
N TRP A 237 -0.92 20.92 -6.91
CA TRP A 237 -1.93 21.83 -6.36
C TRP A 237 -1.54 23.30 -6.41
N LEU A 238 -0.24 23.63 -6.36
CA LEU A 238 0.24 25.01 -6.34
C LEU A 238 0.79 25.49 -7.69
N VAL A 239 1.08 24.59 -8.64
CA VAL A 239 1.62 24.96 -9.96
C VAL A 239 0.68 24.53 -11.10
N LEU A 240 0.39 23.24 -11.23
CA LEU A 240 -0.40 22.72 -12.34
C LEU A 240 -1.86 23.19 -12.28
N LEU A 241 -2.46 23.22 -11.09
CA LEU A 241 -3.85 23.63 -10.93
C LEU A 241 -4.08 25.11 -11.27
N PRO A 242 -3.27 26.07 -10.77
CA PRO A 242 -3.35 27.46 -11.22
C PRO A 242 -3.07 27.61 -12.71
N LEU A 243 -2.07 26.91 -13.26
CA LEU A 243 -1.74 26.96 -14.68
C LEU A 243 -2.90 26.48 -15.57
N LEU A 244 -3.54 25.37 -15.23
CA LEU A 244 -4.72 24.88 -15.93
C LEU A 244 -5.91 25.83 -15.78
N SER A 245 -6.08 26.46 -14.62
CA SER A 245 -7.15 27.43 -14.40
C SER A 245 -6.96 28.70 -15.24
N ILE A 246 -5.73 29.19 -15.37
CA ILE A 246 -5.37 30.33 -16.22
C ILE A 246 -5.60 29.96 -17.69
N MET A 247 -5.08 28.81 -18.14
CA MET A 247 -5.26 28.33 -19.51
C MET A 247 -6.74 28.11 -19.85
N GLY A 248 -7.51 27.54 -18.90
CA GLY A 248 -8.94 27.31 -19.01
C GLY A 248 -9.78 28.57 -19.23
N ALA A 249 -9.33 29.73 -18.72
CA ALA A 249 -9.99 31.01 -18.96
C ALA A 249 -9.89 31.47 -20.42
N TYR A 250 -8.85 31.04 -21.15
CA TYR A 250 -8.63 31.39 -22.56
C TYR A 250 -9.17 30.33 -23.54
N LEU A 251 -9.52 29.13 -23.06
CA LEU A 251 -10.03 28.05 -23.89
C LEU A 251 -11.54 28.19 -24.12
N THR A 252 -11.92 28.41 -25.38
CA THR A 252 -13.32 28.53 -25.83
C THR A 252 -14.02 27.18 -26.02
N VAL A 253 -13.25 26.10 -26.08
CA VAL A 253 -13.71 24.72 -26.29
C VAL A 253 -13.31 23.81 -25.13
N PRO A 254 -14.09 22.76 -24.82
CA PRO A 254 -13.71 21.76 -23.81
C PRO A 254 -12.37 21.09 -24.14
N PHE A 255 -11.45 21.06 -23.18
CA PHE A 255 -10.14 20.43 -23.35
C PHE A 255 -10.23 18.94 -23.00
N PRO A 256 -9.80 18.01 -23.88
CA PRO A 256 -9.78 16.59 -23.58
C PRO A 256 -8.84 16.21 -22.42
N PRO A 257 -9.18 15.24 -21.56
CA PRO A 257 -10.42 14.46 -21.54
C PRO A 257 -11.62 15.31 -21.08
N VAL A 258 -12.67 15.34 -21.90
CA VAL A 258 -13.89 16.10 -21.58
C VAL A 258 -14.65 15.31 -20.53
N PRO A 259 -14.88 15.85 -19.32
CA PRO A 259 -15.67 15.16 -18.32
C PRO A 259 -17.07 14.89 -18.86
N ALA A 260 -17.73 13.82 -18.41
CA ALA A 260 -19.08 13.45 -18.86
C ALA A 260 -20.13 14.59 -18.68
N SER A 261 -19.84 15.57 -17.83
CA SER A 261 -20.64 16.77 -17.63
C SER A 261 -20.49 17.84 -18.73
N GLY A 262 -19.56 17.71 -19.66
CA GLY A 262 -19.30 18.69 -20.74
C GLY A 262 -18.79 20.05 -20.24
N LEU A 263 -18.46 20.16 -18.96
CA LEU A 263 -18.01 21.41 -18.34
C LEU A 263 -16.68 21.85 -18.94
N ARG A 264 -16.53 23.16 -19.08
CA ARG A 264 -15.26 23.79 -19.45
C ARG A 264 -14.40 24.01 -18.20
N ILE A 265 -13.09 24.13 -18.38
CA ILE A 265 -12.15 24.24 -17.25
C ILE A 265 -12.47 25.47 -16.37
N ASP A 266 -12.94 26.56 -16.98
CA ASP A 266 -13.43 27.77 -16.30
C ASP A 266 -14.67 27.54 -15.43
N GLN A 267 -15.37 26.41 -15.54
CA GLN A 267 -16.55 26.07 -14.74
C GLN A 267 -16.27 24.97 -13.69
N MET A 268 -15.09 24.35 -13.73
CA MET A 268 -14.74 23.22 -12.85
C MET A 268 -14.15 23.66 -11.51
N SER A 269 -14.67 23.12 -10.41
CA SER A 269 -14.03 23.27 -9.09
C SER A 269 -12.58 22.73 -9.07
N PRO A 270 -11.72 23.18 -8.14
CA PRO A 270 -10.33 22.71 -8.05
C PRO A 270 -10.21 21.18 -8.01
N SER A 271 -11.09 20.51 -7.27
CA SER A 271 -11.13 19.05 -7.17
C SER A 271 -11.53 18.35 -8.47
N GLN A 272 -12.42 18.96 -9.26
CA GLN A 272 -12.79 18.46 -10.59
C GLN A 272 -11.64 18.59 -11.59
N ILE A 273 -10.92 19.73 -11.58
CA ILE A 273 -9.73 19.92 -12.41
C ILE A 273 -8.65 18.91 -12.04
N TRP A 274 -8.41 18.72 -10.73
CA TRP A 274 -7.45 17.74 -10.25
C TRP A 274 -7.79 16.32 -10.71
N SER A 275 -9.04 15.89 -10.49
CA SER A 275 -9.48 14.53 -10.84
C SER A 275 -9.46 14.25 -12.34
N ALA A 276 -9.72 15.26 -13.18
CA ALA A 276 -9.82 15.09 -14.63
C ALA A 276 -8.47 15.17 -15.34
N TYR A 277 -7.56 16.05 -14.89
CA TYR A 277 -6.33 16.36 -15.63
C TYR A 277 -5.06 16.05 -14.84
N ILE A 278 -5.02 16.41 -13.56
CA ILE A 278 -3.78 16.40 -12.78
C ILE A 278 -3.49 14.99 -12.24
N ARG A 279 -4.53 14.23 -11.86
CA ARG A 279 -4.39 12.87 -11.32
C ARG A 279 -3.57 11.93 -12.23
N TYR A 280 -3.58 12.14 -13.55
CA TYR A 280 -2.89 11.28 -14.51
C TYR A 280 -1.41 11.68 -14.76
N THR A 281 -0.94 12.80 -14.23
CA THR A 281 0.42 13.31 -14.51
C THR A 281 1.53 12.62 -13.73
N GLY A 282 1.24 12.00 -12.57
CA GLY A 282 2.24 11.21 -11.84
C GLY A 282 1.80 10.78 -10.44
N ALA A 283 2.56 9.86 -9.82
CA ALA A 283 2.23 9.30 -8.51
C ALA A 283 2.08 10.36 -7.41
N GLY A 284 2.96 11.38 -7.39
CA GLY A 284 2.85 12.49 -6.43
C GLY A 284 1.62 13.37 -6.64
N ALA A 285 1.06 13.39 -7.85
CA ALA A 285 -0.21 14.08 -8.14
C ALA A 285 -1.42 13.31 -7.62
N VAL A 286 -1.36 11.97 -7.64
CA VAL A 286 -2.43 11.08 -7.13
C VAL A 286 -2.52 11.12 -5.61
N LEU A 287 -1.37 11.14 -4.92
CA LEU A 287 -1.29 11.03 -3.46
C LEU A 287 -1.65 12.32 -2.72
N ALA A 288 -1.59 13.45 -3.39
CA ALA A 288 -1.86 14.75 -2.79
C ALA A 288 -3.35 15.13 -2.80
N ALA A 289 -4.26 14.18 -3.05
CA ALA A 289 -5.71 14.40 -3.18
C ALA A 289 -6.35 15.09 -1.97
#